data_AF-A0A966KT41-F1
#
_entry.id   AF-A0A966KT41-F1
#
_cell.length_a   1.000
_cell.length_b   1.000
_cell.length_c   1.000
_cell.angle_alpha   90.00
_cell.angle_beta   90.00
_cell.angle_gamma   90.00
#
_symmetry.space_group_name_H-M   'P 1'
#
loop_
_entity.id
_entity.type
_entity.pdbx_description
1 polymer ?
#
loop_
_entity_poly.entity_id
_entity_poly.type
_entity_poly.pdbx_seq_one_letter_code
_entity_poly.pdbx_strand_id
1 'polypeptide(L)'
;MAAHVPDLTAPIGFELITGGLSNLTYRLTDARGSRWVLRRPPLGHVLATAHDMGREHRIISALLPTEVPVPPLVGFCEDTETNGAPFYVMHNVDGIIARDVATAQAMDAEARRRAGAELIDVLGAIHEVDVDAV
;
A
#
# COMPACT_ATOMS: atom_id res chain seq x y z
N MET A 1 10.58 -6.21 -13.17
CA MET A 1 10.53 -5.42 -11.91
C MET A 1 11.87 -4.74 -11.58
N ALA A 2 13.00 -5.45 -11.42
CA ALA A 2 14.30 -4.82 -11.14
C ALA A 2 14.73 -3.77 -12.19
N ALA A 3 14.40 -3.96 -13.46
CA ALA A 3 14.66 -3.00 -14.53
C ALA A 3 13.79 -1.71 -14.46
N HIS A 4 12.74 -1.70 -13.65
CA HIS A 4 11.74 -0.62 -13.60
C HIS A 4 11.61 0.03 -12.20
N VAL A 5 12.27 -0.54 -11.19
CA VAL A 5 12.32 0.01 -9.84
C VAL A 5 13.77 0.42 -9.57
N PRO A 6 14.08 1.73 -9.55
CA PRO A 6 15.38 2.21 -9.13
C PRO A 6 15.72 1.61 -7.76
N ASP A 7 16.99 1.22 -7.57
CA ASP A 7 17.51 0.67 -6.30
C ASP A 7 17.03 -0.73 -5.89
N LEU A 8 16.25 -1.43 -6.71
CA LEU A 8 15.89 -2.82 -6.39
C LEU A 8 17.00 -3.80 -6.79
N THR A 9 17.46 -4.61 -5.84
CA THR A 9 18.59 -5.55 -6.06
C THR A 9 18.16 -7.02 -6.04
N ALA A 10 18.24 -7.71 -7.17
CA ALA A 10 17.93 -9.14 -7.24
C ALA A 10 18.94 -10.01 -6.42
N PRO A 11 18.52 -11.19 -5.93
CA PRO A 11 17.18 -11.79 -6.02
C PRO A 11 16.15 -11.10 -5.12
N ILE A 12 14.86 -11.27 -5.45
CA ILE A 12 13.73 -10.69 -4.71
C ILE A 12 12.92 -11.83 -4.11
N GLY A 13 12.74 -11.81 -2.80
CA GLY A 13 11.81 -12.66 -2.09
C GLY A 13 10.40 -12.05 -2.11
N PHE A 14 9.39 -12.90 -2.24
CA PHE A 14 7.98 -12.51 -2.22
C PHE A 14 7.25 -13.27 -1.12
N GLU A 15 6.55 -12.54 -0.26
CA GLU A 15 5.74 -13.09 0.83
C GLU A 15 4.33 -12.53 0.73
N LEU A 16 3.31 -13.39 0.66
CA LEU A 16 1.92 -12.94 0.65
C LEU A 16 1.55 -12.38 2.03
N ILE A 17 1.06 -11.14 2.07
CA ILE A 17 0.47 -10.56 3.28
C ILE A 17 -0.99 -11.00 3.33
N THR A 18 -1.33 -11.86 4.29
CA THR A 18 -2.69 -12.38 4.47
C THR A 18 -3.57 -11.38 5.24
N GLY A 19 -4.87 -11.32 4.89
CA GLY A 19 -5.85 -10.51 5.63
C GLY A 19 -6.91 -9.77 4.81
N GLY A 20 -6.84 -9.76 3.47
CA GLY A 20 -7.85 -9.13 2.60
C GLY A 20 -8.32 -10.06 1.49
N LEU A 21 -9.60 -9.93 1.10
CA LEU A 21 -10.22 -10.72 0.02
C LEU A 21 -10.26 -9.99 -1.33
N SER A 22 -9.94 -8.70 -1.37
CA SER A 22 -10.10 -7.86 -2.58
C SER A 22 -8.87 -7.90 -3.48
N ASN A 23 -7.71 -7.39 -3.06
CA ASN A 23 -6.48 -7.38 -3.86
C ASN A 23 -5.37 -8.14 -3.13
N LEU A 24 -4.57 -8.88 -3.89
CA LEU A 24 -3.41 -9.58 -3.34
C LEU A 24 -2.33 -8.57 -3.04
N THR A 25 -1.80 -8.62 -1.82
CA THR A 25 -0.73 -7.74 -1.35
C THR A 25 0.47 -8.61 -0.98
N TYR A 26 1.61 -8.34 -1.59
CA TYR A 26 2.86 -9.07 -1.36
C TYR A 26 3.89 -8.14 -0.72
N ARG A 27 4.61 -8.63 0.28
CA ARG A 27 5.86 -8.03 0.75
C ARG A 27 6.98 -8.52 -0.15
N LEU A 28 7.78 -7.58 -0.64
CA LEU A 28 8.96 -7.83 -1.44
C LEU A 28 10.18 -7.50 -0.59
N THR A 29 11.17 -8.40 -0.58
CA THR A 29 12.45 -8.16 0.08
C THR A 29 13.57 -8.41 -0.92
N ASP A 30 14.43 -7.43 -1.16
CA ASP A 30 15.55 -7.57 -2.08
C ASP A 30 16.80 -8.14 -1.40
N ALA A 31 17.86 -8.36 -2.17
CA ALA A 31 19.13 -8.89 -1.66
C ALA A 31 19.83 -7.98 -0.62
N ARG A 32 19.47 -6.68 -0.58
CA ARG A 32 20.00 -5.71 0.39
C ARG A 32 19.14 -5.61 1.66
N GLY A 33 18.02 -6.33 1.71
CA GLY A 33 17.09 -6.30 2.83
C GLY A 33 16.10 -5.13 2.81
N SER A 34 16.09 -4.33 1.73
CA SER A 34 15.07 -3.31 1.52
C SER A 34 13.71 -3.97 1.31
N ARG A 35 12.64 -3.29 1.75
CA ARG A 35 11.27 -3.83 1.74
C ARG A 35 10.31 -2.95 0.94
N TRP A 36 9.50 -3.62 0.13
CA TRP A 36 8.43 -2.99 -0.66
C TRP A 36 7.13 -3.77 -0.53
N VAL A 37 6.06 -3.18 -1.03
CA VAL A 37 4.76 -3.81 -1.13
C VAL A 37 4.29 -3.77 -2.59
N LEU A 38 3.92 -4.93 -3.12
CA LEU A 38 3.28 -5.07 -4.42
C LEU A 38 1.79 -5.33 -4.22
N ARG A 39 0.94 -4.62 -4.95
CA ARG A 39 -0.50 -4.85 -4.95
C ARG A 39 -0.98 -5.19 -6.34
N ARG A 40 -1.80 -6.23 -6.46
CA ARG A 40 -2.36 -6.71 -7.72
C ARG A 40 -3.78 -7.28 -7.53
N PRO A 41 -4.56 -7.46 -8.60
CA PRO A 41 -5.82 -8.18 -8.54
C PRO A 41 -5.64 -9.66 -8.15
N PRO A 42 -6.70 -10.32 -7.67
CA PRO A 42 -6.73 -11.77 -7.42
C PRO A 42 -6.30 -12.60 -8.63
N LEU A 43 -5.88 -13.84 -8.36
CA LEU A 43 -5.66 -14.84 -9.40
C LEU A 43 -7.02 -15.39 -9.84
N GLY A 44 -7.38 -15.27 -11.12
CA GLY A 44 -8.61 -15.84 -11.70
C GLY A 44 -9.46 -14.82 -12.47
N HIS A 45 -10.72 -15.18 -12.75
CA HIS A 45 -11.68 -14.26 -13.38
C HIS A 45 -12.22 -13.28 -12.35
N VAL A 46 -11.94 -12.02 -12.58
CA VAL A 46 -12.20 -10.91 -11.68
C VAL A 46 -13.20 -9.96 -12.36
N LEU A 47 -14.20 -9.47 -11.62
CA LEU A 47 -15.03 -8.37 -12.09
C LEU A 47 -14.15 -7.12 -12.23
N ALA A 48 -13.87 -6.71 -13.48
CA ALA A 48 -12.82 -5.76 -13.82
C ALA A 48 -12.86 -4.42 -13.06
N THR A 49 -14.05 -3.92 -12.69
CA THR A 49 -14.20 -2.60 -12.06
C THR A 49 -13.88 -2.58 -10.56
N ALA A 50 -14.00 -3.72 -9.88
CA ALA A 50 -13.76 -3.84 -8.43
C ALA A 50 -12.27 -3.89 -8.08
N HIS A 51 -11.39 -4.15 -9.06
CA HIS A 51 -9.96 -4.39 -8.87
C HIS A 51 -9.09 -3.52 -9.79
N ASP A 52 -9.54 -2.29 -10.02
CA ASP A 52 -8.82 -1.30 -10.80
C ASP A 52 -7.59 -0.79 -10.02
N MET A 53 -6.45 -1.43 -10.27
CA MET A 53 -5.17 -1.03 -9.67
C MET A 53 -4.71 0.35 -10.13
N GLY A 54 -5.13 0.80 -11.32
CA GLY A 54 -4.82 2.13 -11.84
C GLY A 54 -5.54 3.21 -11.03
N ARG A 55 -6.80 2.96 -10.63
CA ARG A 55 -7.55 3.84 -9.74
C ARG A 55 -6.89 3.94 -8.36
N GLU A 56 -6.50 2.83 -7.75
CA GLU A 56 -5.78 2.85 -6.46
C GLU A 56 -4.48 3.65 -6.57
N HIS A 57 -3.64 3.35 -7.58
CA HIS A 57 -2.38 4.06 -7.79
C HIS A 57 -2.60 5.56 -8.00
N ARG A 58 -3.60 5.96 -8.81
CA ARG A 58 -3.91 7.37 -9.08
C ARG A 58 -4.30 8.11 -7.81
N ILE A 59 -5.18 7.53 -6.99
CA ILE A 59 -5.62 8.14 -5.73
C ILE A 59 -4.42 8.31 -4.78
N ILE A 60 -3.61 7.27 -4.59
CA ILE A 60 -2.43 7.35 -3.71
C ILE A 60 -1.43 8.38 -4.24
N SER A 61 -1.21 8.43 -5.56
CA SER A 61 -0.32 9.40 -6.21
C SER A 61 -0.77 10.84 -5.97
N ALA A 62 -2.07 11.10 -6.12
CA ALA A 62 -2.69 12.41 -5.90
C ALA A 62 -2.61 12.86 -4.44
N LEU A 63 -2.59 11.92 -3.49
CA LEU A 63 -2.48 12.22 -2.07
C LEU A 63 -1.03 12.46 -1.60
N LEU A 64 0.00 12.01 -2.33
CA LEU A 64 1.41 12.22 -1.96
C LEU A 64 1.81 13.66 -1.64
N PRO A 65 1.35 14.70 -2.38
CA PRO A 65 1.68 16.10 -2.06
C PRO A 65 0.78 16.72 -0.98
N THR A 66 -0.14 15.96 -0.37
CA THR A 66 -1.09 16.46 0.64
C THR A 66 -0.64 16.09 2.06
N GLU A 67 -1.37 16.57 3.08
CA GLU A 67 -1.17 16.18 4.48
C GLU A 67 -1.67 14.75 4.80
N VAL A 68 -2.35 14.09 3.87
CA VAL A 68 -2.85 12.72 4.08
C VAL A 68 -1.67 11.74 4.03
N PRO A 69 -1.37 11.00 5.12
CA PRO A 69 -0.25 10.08 5.12
C PRO A 69 -0.54 8.87 4.21
N VAL A 70 0.22 8.78 3.13
CA VAL A 70 0.20 7.65 2.18
C VAL A 70 1.60 7.09 1.98
N PRO A 71 1.75 5.79 1.68
CA PRO A 71 3.06 5.19 1.45
C PRO A 71 3.71 5.80 0.19
N PRO A 72 5.04 6.05 0.21
CA PRO A 72 5.76 6.47 -0.99
C PRO A 72 5.58 5.47 -2.12
N LEU A 73 5.13 5.94 -3.28
CA LEU A 73 4.96 5.10 -4.46
C LEU A 73 6.29 4.90 -5.18
N VAL A 74 6.46 3.70 -5.73
CA VAL A 74 7.58 3.37 -6.60
C VAL A 74 7.17 3.44 -8.06
N GLY A 75 6.01 2.87 -8.38
CA GLY A 75 5.46 2.94 -9.74
C GLY A 75 4.32 1.96 -10.00
N PHE A 76 3.70 2.13 -11.17
CA PHE A 76 2.59 1.33 -11.67
C PHE A 76 2.96 0.65 -13.00
N CYS A 77 2.53 -0.58 -13.16
CA CYS A 77 2.75 -1.39 -14.35
C CYS A 77 1.40 -1.86 -14.89
N GLU A 78 1.04 -1.40 -16.09
CA GLU A 78 -0.16 -1.81 -16.82
C GLU A 78 0.07 -3.05 -17.70
N ASP A 79 1.34 -3.37 -17.98
CA ASP A 79 1.71 -4.52 -18.79
C ASP A 79 1.39 -5.84 -18.07
N THR A 80 0.37 -6.53 -18.58
CA THR A 80 -0.06 -7.82 -18.06
C THR A 80 0.90 -8.95 -18.38
N GLU A 81 1.80 -8.81 -19.36
CA GLU A 81 2.80 -9.84 -19.65
C GLU A 81 3.82 -10.00 -18.51
N THR A 82 4.04 -8.94 -17.73
CA THR A 82 4.99 -8.93 -16.61
C THR A 82 4.55 -9.76 -15.40
N ASN A 83 3.25 -9.76 -15.04
CA ASN A 83 2.73 -10.40 -13.80
C ASN A 83 1.31 -11.00 -13.95
N GLY A 84 0.80 -11.11 -15.18
CA GLY A 84 -0.54 -11.61 -15.48
C GLY A 84 -1.70 -10.66 -15.13
N ALA A 85 -1.41 -9.46 -14.60
CA ALA A 85 -2.39 -8.41 -14.30
C ALA A 85 -1.66 -7.07 -14.04
N PRO A 86 -2.33 -5.91 -14.17
CA PRO A 86 -1.78 -4.63 -13.75
C PRO A 86 -1.47 -4.65 -12.25
N PHE A 87 -0.40 -3.98 -11.82
CA PHE A 87 0.01 -3.91 -10.42
C PHE A 87 0.79 -2.63 -10.13
N TYR A 88 0.83 -2.20 -8.88
CA TYR A 88 1.74 -1.14 -8.43
C TYR A 88 2.63 -1.61 -7.30
N VAL A 89 3.75 -0.90 -7.13
CA VAL A 89 4.72 -1.10 -6.06
C VAL A 89 4.84 0.19 -5.25
N MET A 90 4.96 0.04 -3.94
CA MET A 90 5.15 1.12 -2.98
C MET A 90 6.19 0.71 -1.93
N HIS A 91 6.76 1.68 -1.22
CA HIS A 91 7.62 1.40 -0.08
C HIS A 91 6.85 0.70 1.04
N ASN A 92 7.51 -0.23 1.73
CA ASN A 92 6.96 -0.81 2.94
C ASN A 92 7.10 0.19 4.09
N VAL A 93 5.98 0.59 4.68
CA VAL A 93 5.94 1.46 5.87
C VAL A 93 5.88 0.57 7.10
N ASP A 94 6.87 0.71 7.98
CA ASP A 94 6.90 -0.02 9.24
C ASP A 94 5.89 0.59 10.22
N GLY A 95 5.14 -0.29 10.91
CA GLY A 95 4.14 0.15 11.88
C GLY A 95 3.34 -1.00 12.47
N ILE A 96 2.54 -0.68 13.47
CA ILE A 96 1.63 -1.62 14.14
C ILE A 96 0.25 -1.47 13.51
N ILE A 97 -0.33 -2.57 13.03
CA ILE A 97 -1.72 -2.60 12.57
C ILE A 97 -2.58 -3.17 13.68
N ALA A 98 -3.26 -2.32 14.44
CA ALA A 98 -4.14 -2.72 15.54
C ALA A 98 -5.46 -3.33 15.03
N ARG A 99 -5.42 -4.57 14.51
CA ARG A 99 -6.58 -5.27 13.91
C ARG A 99 -7.50 -5.92 14.94
N ASP A 100 -6.98 -6.18 16.14
CA ASP A 100 -7.71 -6.83 17.21
C ASP A 100 -7.36 -6.23 18.58
N VAL A 101 -8.17 -6.59 19.58
CA VAL A 101 -8.03 -6.08 20.95
C VAL A 101 -6.68 -6.48 21.55
N ALA A 102 -6.16 -7.68 21.25
CA ALA A 102 -4.91 -8.16 21.81
C ALA A 102 -3.73 -7.31 21.32
N THR A 103 -3.67 -7.03 20.02
CA THR A 103 -2.64 -6.16 19.41
C THR A 103 -2.74 -4.75 19.97
N ALA A 104 -3.95 -4.21 20.09
CA ALA A 104 -4.15 -2.89 20.69
C ALA A 104 -3.73 -2.87 22.17
N GLN A 105 -4.03 -3.90 22.94
CA GLN A 105 -3.66 -4.00 24.36
C GLN A 105 -2.15 -4.15 24.59
N ALA A 106 -1.40 -4.65 23.60
CA ALA A 106 0.06 -4.70 23.64
C ALA A 106 0.70 -3.31 23.43
N MET A 107 -0.03 -2.34 22.88
CA MET A 107 0.41 -0.95 22.78
C MET A 107 0.21 -0.25 24.13
N ASP A 108 1.11 0.69 24.45
CA ASP A 108 0.93 1.52 25.63
C ASP A 108 -0.34 2.41 25.51
N ALA A 109 -0.90 2.80 26.66
CA ALA A 109 -2.16 3.54 26.69
C ALA A 109 -2.08 4.93 26.02
N GLU A 110 -0.89 5.53 26.00
CA GLU A 110 -0.64 6.82 25.37
C GLU A 110 -0.67 6.69 23.85
N ALA A 111 0.02 5.70 23.29
CA ALA A 111 0.06 5.36 21.88
C ALA A 111 -1.33 5.04 21.34
N ARG A 112 -2.16 4.29 22.09
CA ARG A 112 -3.55 4.05 21.70
C ARG A 112 -4.37 5.34 21.60
N ARG A 113 -4.19 6.26 22.56
CA ARG A 113 -4.92 7.53 22.56
C ARG A 113 -4.48 8.42 21.41
N ARG A 114 -3.16 8.52 21.16
CA ARG A 114 -2.61 9.24 20.01
C ARG A 114 -3.10 8.67 18.69
N ALA A 115 -3.05 7.35 18.51
CA ALA A 115 -3.57 6.71 17.30
C ALA A 115 -5.07 6.99 17.07
N GLY A 116 -5.86 7.05 18.15
CA GLY A 116 -7.27 7.43 18.07
C GLY A 116 -7.50 8.89 17.65
N ALA A 117 -6.68 9.82 18.15
CA ALA A 117 -6.73 11.23 17.74
C ALA A 117 -6.23 11.41 16.30
N GLU A 118 -5.08 10.82 15.96
CA GLU A 118 -4.50 10.86 14.61
C GLU A 118 -5.44 10.27 13.57
N LEU A 119 -6.21 9.22 13.91
CA LEU A 119 -7.24 8.69 13.01
C LEU A 119 -8.28 9.77 12.65
N ILE A 120 -8.75 10.55 13.63
CA ILE A 120 -9.73 11.61 13.42
C ILE A 120 -9.11 12.73 12.58
N ASP A 121 -7.88 13.14 12.91
CA ASP A 121 -7.16 14.18 12.19
C ASP A 121 -6.92 13.80 10.72
N VAL A 122 -6.49 12.55 10.46
CA VAL A 122 -6.28 12.04 9.10
C VAL A 122 -7.60 11.94 8.32
N LEU A 123 -8.71 11.54 8.96
CA LEU A 123 -10.02 11.57 8.31
C LEU A 123 -10.45 13.00 7.97
N GLY A 124 -10.15 13.97 8.84
CA GLY A 124 -10.32 15.40 8.55
C GLY A 124 -9.51 15.84 7.34
N ALA A 125 -8.21 15.54 7.33
CA ALA A 125 -7.31 15.86 6.23
C ALA A 125 -7.78 15.26 4.89
N ILE A 126 -8.28 14.02 4.89
CA ILE A 126 -8.86 13.38 3.68
C ILE A 126 -10.06 14.18 3.16
N HIS A 127 -10.95 14.65 4.05
CA HIS A 127 -12.12 15.43 3.64
C HIS A 127 -11.80 16.85 3.19
N GLU A 128 -10.64 17.39 3.58
CA GLU A 128 -10.17 18.72 3.19
C GLU A 128 -9.39 18.73 1.87
N VAL A 129 -9.06 17.56 1.31
CA VAL A 129 -8.40 17.47 -0.01
C VAL A 129 -9.28 18.10 -1.08
N ASP A 130 -8.75 19.13 -1.74
CA ASP A 130 -9.33 19.69 -2.96
C ASP A 130 -9.09 18.72 -4.12
N VAL A 131 -10.12 17.95 -4.46
CA VAL A 131 -10.07 16.90 -5.49
C VAL A 131 -9.83 17.45 -6.90
N ASP A 132 -10.10 18.73 -7.15
CA ASP A 132 -9.87 19.35 -8.45
C ASP A 132 -8.41 19.85 -8.59
N ALA A 133 -7.69 19.94 -7.47
CA ALA A 133 -6.30 20.41 -7.41
C ALA A 133 -5.26 19.28 -7.39
N VAL A 134 -5.67 18.01 -7.25
CA VAL A 134 -4.80 16.83 -7.14
C VAL A 134 -5.00 15.77 -8.21
#